data_AF-A0A843DQG5-F1
#
_entry.id   AF-A0A843DQG5-F1
#
_cell.length_a   1.000
_cell.length_b   1.000
_cell.length_c   1.000
_cell.angle_alpha   90.00
_cell.angle_beta   90.00
_cell.angle_gamma   90.00
#
_symmetry.space_group_name_H-M   'P 1'
#
loop_
_entity.id
_entity.type
_entity.pdbx_description
1 polymer ?
#
loop_
_entity_poly.entity_id
_entity_poly.type
_entity_poly.pdbx_seq_one_letter_code
_entity_poly.pdbx_strand_id
1 'polypeptide(L)' 'NLRKEGLLYDALRYYDACLAAEPADKAHVLFLKGIVFEQLKRFDDAYSAYADALAANPSEAEEFSIRVRWANARALRGD' A
#
# COMPACT_ATOMS: atom_id res chain seq x y z
N ASN A 1 10.30 13.53 12.51
CA ASN A 1 10.36 14.76 11.68
C ASN A 1 8.96 15.00 11.12
N LEU A 2 8.17 15.87 11.76
CA LEU A 2 6.74 16.06 11.46
C LEU A 2 6.44 16.37 9.97
N ARG A 3 7.36 17.08 9.30
CA ARG A 3 7.24 17.37 7.86
C ARG A 3 7.18 16.11 6.98
N LYS A 4 7.95 15.08 7.31
CA LYS A 4 7.97 13.83 6.51
C LYS A 4 6.65 13.09 6.68
N GLU A 5 6.14 13.00 7.90
CA GLU A 5 4.85 12.35 8.18
C GLU A 5 3.70 13.07 7.47
N GLY A 6 3.68 14.40 7.48
CA GLY A 6 2.68 15.18 6.73
C GLY A 6 2.66 14.85 5.23
N LEU A 7 3.83 14.79 4.59
CA LEU A 7 3.93 14.44 3.17
C LEU A 7 3.45 13.00 2.87
N LEU A 8 3.62 12.08 3.82
CA LEU A 8 3.11 10.71 3.68
C LEU A 8 1.58 10.67 3.79
N TYR A 9 0.98 11.43 4.69
CA TYR A 9 -0.47 11.56 4.75
C TYR A 9 -1.05 12.22 3.50
N ASP A 10 -0.39 13.24 2.94
CA ASP A 10 -0.79 13.83 1.67
C ASP A 10 -0.73 12.79 0.53
N ALA A 11 0.34 11.98 0.47
CA ALA A 11 0.46 10.90 -0.50
C ALA A 11 -0.68 9.89 -0.39
N LEU A 12 -1.09 9.51 0.83
CA LEU A 12 -2.27 8.64 1.02
C LEU A 12 -3.54 9.26 0.42
N ARG A 13 -3.77 10.55 0.66
CA ARG A 13 -4.94 11.26 0.10
C ARG A 13 -4.94 11.28 -1.42
N TYR A 14 -3.77 11.46 -2.04
CA TYR A 14 -3.62 11.39 -3.50
C TYR A 14 -3.92 9.99 -4.03
N TYR A 15 -3.43 8.94 -3.37
CA TYR A 15 -3.73 7.56 -3.78
C TYR A 15 -5.20 7.20 -3.59
N ASP A 16 -5.85 7.67 -2.51
CA ASP A 16 -7.29 7.50 -2.32
C ASP A 16 -8.11 8.16 -3.44
N ALA A 17 -7.74 9.39 -3.83
CA ALA A 17 -8.36 10.08 -4.95
C ALA A 17 -8.13 9.36 -6.28
N CYS A 18 -6.93 8.81 -6.50
CA CYS A 18 -6.62 8.02 -7.68
C CYS A 18 -7.47 6.75 -7.74
N LEU A 19 -7.59 6.01 -6.63
CA LEU A 19 -8.41 4.79 -6.53
C LEU A 19 -9.90 5.07 -6.75
N ALA A 20 -10.39 6.22 -6.29
CA ALA A 20 -11.78 6.65 -6.52
C ALA A 20 -12.09 6.91 -8.02
N ALA A 21 -11.08 7.16 -8.85
CA ALA A 21 -11.22 7.30 -10.29
C ALA A 21 -11.15 5.96 -11.05
N GLU A 22 -11.10 4.82 -10.34
CA GLU A 22 -11.03 3.47 -10.91
C GLU A 22 -9.92 3.32 -11.98
N PRO A 23 -8.65 3.49 -11.59
CA PRO A 23 -7.56 3.45 -12.53
C PRO A 23 -7.39 2.03 -13.07
N ALA A 24 -7.02 1.91 -14.35
CA ALA A 24 -6.73 0.62 -14.96
C ALA A 24 -5.63 -0.15 -14.21
N ASP A 25 -4.69 0.58 -13.60
CA ASP A 25 -3.57 0.03 -12.83
C ASP A 25 -3.81 0.09 -11.32
N LYS A 26 -4.98 -0.39 -10.90
CA LYS A 26 -5.43 -0.35 -9.50
C LYS A 26 -4.47 -1.09 -8.56
N ALA A 27 -3.92 -2.22 -9.00
CA ALA A 27 -3.01 -3.03 -8.19
C ALA A 27 -1.72 -2.25 -7.84
N HIS A 28 -1.14 -1.54 -8.80
CA HIS A 28 0.04 -0.70 -8.57
C HIS A 28 -0.23 0.43 -7.57
N VAL A 29 -1.37 1.12 -7.71
CA VAL A 29 -1.75 2.21 -6.81
C VAL A 29 -1.93 1.72 -5.37
N LEU A 30 -2.56 0.55 -5.17
CA LEU A 30 -2.71 -0.08 -3.86
C LEU A 30 -1.36 -0.52 -3.27
N PHE A 31 -0.45 -1.03 -4.10
CA PHE A 31 0.92 -1.38 -3.68
C PHE A 31 1.69 -0.15 -3.19
N LEU A 32 1.65 0.97 -3.93
CA LEU A 32 2.29 2.22 -3.51
C LEU A 32 1.68 2.77 -2.22
N LYS A 33 0.35 2.70 -2.08
CA LYS A 33 -0.34 3.07 -0.84
C LYS A 33 0.12 2.22 0.35
N GLY A 34 0.30 0.91 0.16
CA GLY A 34 0.87 0.00 1.17
C GLY A 34 2.28 0.40 1.61
N ILE A 35 3.15 0.81 0.68
CA ILE A 35 4.50 1.29 1.00
C ILE A 35 4.44 2.56 1.86
N VAL A 36 3.51 3.46 1.60
CA VAL A 36 3.35 4.68 2.42
C VAL A 36 2.91 4.31 3.84
N PHE A 37 2.00 3.34 4.00
CA PHE A 37 1.63 2.83 5.33
C PHE A 37 2.79 2.18 6.07
N GLU A 38 3.66 1.41 5.40
CA GLU A 38 4.90 0.89 6.01
C GLU A 38 5.81 2.01 6.51
N GLN A 39 5.98 3.07 5.73
CA GLN A 39 6.80 4.22 6.13
C GLN A 39 6.23 4.96 7.35
N LEU A 40 4.90 4.90 7.52
CA LEU A 40 4.19 5.40 8.69
C LEU A 40 4.14 4.39 9.85
N LYS A 41 4.72 3.19 9.70
CA LYS A 41 4.65 2.07 10.65
C LYS A 41 3.21 1.60 10.96
N ARG A 42 2.28 1.86 10.04
CA ARG A 42 0.87 1.41 10.11
C ARG A 42 0.74 0.06 9.43
N PHE A 43 1.26 -0.99 10.06
CA PHE A 43 1.41 -2.30 9.43
C PHE A 43 0.09 -3.01 9.14
N ASP A 44 -0.97 -2.78 9.92
CA ASP A 44 -2.31 -3.30 9.64
C ASP A 44 -2.90 -2.72 8.34
N ASP A 45 -2.74 -1.42 8.13
CA ASP A 45 -3.18 -0.74 6.92
C ASP A 45 -2.33 -1.16 5.72
N ALA A 46 -1.01 -1.30 5.90
CA ALA A 46 -0.12 -1.82 4.86
C ALA A 46 -0.51 -3.24 4.45
N TYR A 47 -0.75 -4.12 5.43
CA TYR A 47 -1.19 -5.49 5.19
C TYR A 47 -2.49 -5.54 4.37
N SER A 48 -3.47 -4.70 4.74
CA SER A 48 -4.74 -4.61 4.03
C SER A 48 -4.56 -4.08 2.61
N ALA A 49 -3.78 -3.01 2.43
CA ALA A 49 -3.50 -2.44 1.11
C ALA A 49 -2.80 -3.44 0.17
N TYR A 50 -1.85 -4.24 0.68
CA TYR A 50 -1.22 -5.28 -0.14
C TYR A 50 -2.15 -6.45 -0.44
N ALA A 51 -3.03 -6.83 0.49
CA ALA A 51 -4.06 -7.84 0.22
C ALA A 51 -5.00 -7.38 -0.90
N ASP A 52 -5.45 -6.12 -0.84
CA ASP A 52 -6.27 -5.51 -1.89
C ASP A 52 -5.51 -5.42 -3.23
N ALA A 53 -4.21 -5.10 -3.19
CA ALA A 53 -3.37 -5.06 -4.39
C ALA A 53 -3.27 -6.44 -5.06
N LEU A 54 -3.12 -7.52 -4.28
CA LEU A 54 -3.13 -8.90 -4.80
C LEU A 54 -4.49 -9.28 -5.38
N ALA A 55 -5.59 -8.82 -4.77
CA ALA A 55 -6.94 -9.05 -5.26
C ALA A 55 -7.27 -8.26 -6.55
N ALA A 56 -6.49 -7.22 -6.86
CA ALA A 56 -6.67 -6.37 -8.03
C ALA A 56 -5.98 -6.92 -9.31
N ASN A 57 -5.59 -8.20 -9.33
CA ASN A 57 -4.92 -8.87 -10.45
C ASN A 57 -3.66 -8.13 -10.92
N PRO A 58 -2.62 -8.02 -10.08
CA PRO A 58 -1.34 -7.41 -10.46
C PRO A 58 -0.67 -8.20 -11.59
N SER A 59 0.27 -7.56 -12.28
CA SER A 59 1.17 -8.31 -13.16
C SER A 59 2.04 -9.30 -12.36
N GLU A 60 2.57 -10.34 -13.00
CA GLU A 60 3.43 -11.33 -12.34
C GLU A 60 4.63 -10.69 -11.60
N ALA A 61 5.23 -9.65 -12.22
CA ALA A 61 6.36 -8.92 -11.63
C ALA A 61 5.95 -8.15 -10.35
N GLU A 62 4.77 -7.54 -10.36
CA GLU A 62 4.22 -6.84 -9.21
C GLU A 62 3.76 -7.82 -8.12
N GLU A 63 3.14 -8.94 -8.50
CA GLU A 63 2.64 -9.96 -7.58
C GLU A 63 3.75 -10.44 -6.65
N PHE A 64 4.93 -10.77 -7.18
CA PHE A 64 6.07 -11.20 -6.36
C PHE A 64 6.47 -10.13 -5.34
N SER A 65 6.56 -8.88 -5.79
CA SER A 65 6.94 -7.74 -4.95
C SER A 65 5.89 -7.47 -3.85
N ILE A 66 4.61 -7.53 -4.21
CA ILE A 66 3.49 -7.34 -3.28
C ILE A 66 3.47 -8.46 -2.24
N ARG A 67 3.64 -9.74 -2.64
CA ARG A 67 3.64 -10.87 -1.70
C ARG A 67 4.76 -10.78 -0.66
N VAL A 68 5.96 -10.37 -1.07
CA VAL A 68 7.08 -10.18 -0.15
C VAL A 68 6.74 -9.11 0.90
N ARG A 69 6.21 -7.96 0.46
CA ARG A 69 5.82 -6.89 1.38
C ARG A 69 4.62 -7.25 2.24
N TRP A 70 3.64 -7.96 1.69
CA TRP A 70 2.48 -8.46 2.42
C TRP A 70 2.88 -9.40 3.56
N ALA A 71 3.82 -10.32 3.31
CA ALA A 71 4.37 -11.21 4.32
C ALA A 71 5.12 -10.43 5.42
N ASN A 72 5.91 -9.42 5.03
CA ASN A 72 6.62 -8.57 5.99
C ASN A 72 5.64 -7.74 6.85
N ALA A 73 4.63 -7.12 6.24
CA ALA A 73 3.60 -6.38 6.95
C ALA A 73 2.83 -7.30 7.92
N ARG A 74 2.56 -8.55 7.53
CA ARG A 74 1.95 -9.56 8.42
C ARG A 74 2.83 -9.88 9.63
N ALA A 75 4.15 -9.93 9.47
CA ALA A 75 5.06 -10.21 10.58
C ALA A 75 5.22 -9.01 11.54
N LEU A 76 4.93 -7.80 11.06
CA LEU A 76 5.13 -6.54 11.79
C LEU A 76 3.83 -5.93 12.34
N ARG A 77 2.66 -6.42 11.91
CA ARG A 77 1.38 -6.02 12.50
C ARG A 77 1.32 -6.52 13.95
N GLY A 78 0.85 -5.66 14.86
CA GLY A 78 0.69 -6.04 16.27
C GLY A 78 -0.44 -7.06 16.41
N ASP A 79 -0.24 -8.04 17.29
CA ASP A 79 -1.31 -8.94 17.73
C ASP A 79 -2.35 -8.20 18.59
#